data_AF-A0A380H8P6-F1
#
_entry.id   AF-A0A380H8P6-F1
#
_cell.length_a   1.000
_cell.length_b   1.000
_cell.length_c   1.000
_cell.angle_alpha   90.00
_cell.angle_beta   90.00
_cell.angle_gamma   90.00
#
_symmetry.space_group_name_H-M   'P 1'
#
loop_
_entity.id
_entity.type
_entity.pdbx_description
1 polymer ?
#
loop_
_entity_poly.entity_id
_entity_poly.type
_entity_poly.pdbx_seq_one_letter_code
_entity_poly.pdbx_strand_id
1 'polypeptide(L)' 'MIPPDSFFVLNDNNHDQSDSRRYGLIDKKSIIGNVSVKYYPFKEFNYQFKKSKEV' A
#
# COMPACT_ATOMS: atom_id res chain seq x y z
N MET A 1 -7.23 -14.73 -10.99
CA MET A 1 -5.82 -14.51 -11.38
C MET A 1 -5.66 -13.01 -11.66
N ILE A 2 -4.59 -12.38 -11.18
CA ILE A 2 -4.32 -10.95 -11.40
C ILE A 2 -3.45 -10.83 -12.67
N PRO A 3 -3.85 -10.02 -13.67
CA PRO A 3 -3.08 -9.82 -14.89
C PRO A 3 -1.73 -9.13 -14.62
N PRO A 4 -0.76 -9.24 -15.54
CA PRO A 4 0.50 -8.52 -15.46
C PRO A 4 0.27 -7.01 -15.32
N ASP A 5 1.15 -6.33 -14.59
CA ASP A 5 1.09 -4.88 -14.34
C ASP A 5 -0.21 -4.37 -13.70
N SER A 6 -0.96 -5.26 -13.05
CA SER A 6 -2.12 -4.91 -12.23
C SER A 6 -1.90 -5.31 -10.78
N PHE A 7 -2.45 -4.52 -9.87
CA PHE A 7 -2.34 -4.72 -8.43
C PHE A 7 -3.72 -4.78 -7.81
N PHE A 8 -3.87 -5.69 -6.85
CA PHE A 8 -5.02 -5.74 -5.98
C PHE A 8 -4.64 -5.09 -4.65
N VAL A 9 -5.19 -3.91 -4.38
CA VAL A 9 -4.87 -3.10 -3.20
C VAL A 9 -5.95 -3.31 -2.15
N LEU A 10 -5.53 -3.57 -0.92
CA LEU A 10 -6.41 -3.72 0.23
C LEU A 10 -6.13 -2.63 1.24
N ASN A 11 -7.19 -2.14 1.87
CA ASN A 11 -7.09 -1.26 3.01
C ASN A 11 -6.83 -2.10 4.28
N ASP A 12 -5.94 -1.62 5.15
CA ASP A 12 -5.66 -2.24 6.45
C ASP A 12 -6.89 -2.17 7.39
N ASN A 13 -7.76 -1.16 7.22
CA ASN A 13 -9.03 -1.11 7.92
C ASN A 13 -10.09 -1.93 7.19
N ASN A 14 -10.31 -3.17 7.65
CA ASN A 14 -11.27 -4.09 7.04
C ASN A 14 -12.72 -3.58 6.98
N HIS A 15 -13.12 -2.65 7.85
CA HIS A 15 -14.46 -2.07 7.85
C HIS A 15 -14.65 -1.03 6.74
N ASP A 16 -13.56 -0.40 6.29
CA ASP A 16 -13.55 0.53 5.17
C ASP A 16 -13.28 -0.25 3.88
N GLN A 17 -14.32 -0.41 3.06
CA GLN A 17 -14.26 -1.16 1.80
C GLN A 17 -13.88 -0.28 0.60
N SER A 18 -13.29 0.88 0.85
CA SER A 18 -12.79 1.79 -0.19
C SER A 18 -11.48 1.29 -0.80
N ASP A 19 -11.46 0.06 -1.33
CA ASP A 19 -10.28 -0.57 -1.92
C ASP A 19 -10.63 -1.42 -3.15
N SER A 20 -9.69 -2.26 -3.62
CA SER A 20 -9.88 -3.07 -4.82
C SER A 20 -11.05 -4.06 -4.76
N ARG A 21 -11.63 -4.34 -3.58
CA ARG A 21 -12.87 -5.13 -3.45
C ARG A 21 -14.06 -4.42 -4.12
N ARG A 22 -14.05 -3.08 -4.12
CA ARG A 22 -15.10 -2.25 -4.71
C ARG A 22 -14.68 -1.66 -6.06
N TYR A 23 -13.43 -1.21 -6.19
CA TYR A 23 -12.94 -0.49 -7.37
C TYR A 23 -12.28 -1.39 -8.42
N GLY A 24 -11.99 -2.65 -8.08
CA GLY A 24 -11.27 -3.56 -8.96
C GLY A 24 -9.75 -3.37 -8.93
N LEU A 25 -9.08 -3.85 -9.97
CA LEU A 25 -7.62 -3.85 -10.06
C LEU A 25 -7.08 -2.48 -10.44
N ILE A 26 -5.91 -2.14 -9.89
CA ILE A 26 -5.21 -0.88 -10.15
C ILE A 26 -4.04 -1.13 -11.10
N ASP A 27 -3.94 -0.34 -12.17
CA ASP A 27 -2.81 -0.40 -13.10
C ASP A 27 -1.53 0.14 -12.45
N LYS A 28 -0.41 -0.53 -12.69
CA LYS A 28 0.92 -0.15 -12.20
C LYS A 28 1.28 1.31 -12.48
N LYS A 29 0.85 1.88 -13.60
CA LYS A 29 1.09 3.28 -13.97
C LYS A 29 0.44 4.28 -13.00
N SER A 30 -0.59 3.84 -12.28
CA SER A 30 -1.27 4.67 -11.27
C SER A 30 -0.53 4.67 -9.93
N ILE A 31 0.51 3.85 -9.76
CA ILE A 31 1.30 3.75 -8.53
C ILE A 31 2.51 4.70 -8.61
N ILE A 32 2.55 5.68 -7.71
CA ILE A 32 3.64 6.66 -7.62
C ILE A 32 4.88 6.06 -6.93
N GLY A 33 4.70 5.24 -5.89
CA GLY A 33 5.80 4.60 -5.18
C GLY A 33 5.43 4.04 -3.80
N ASN A 34 6.44 3.60 -3.05
CA ASN A 34 6.29 3.06 -1.69
C ASN A 34 6.49 4.16 -0.64
N VAL A 35 5.63 4.20 0.37
CA VAL A 35 5.78 5.12 1.51
C VAL A 35 6.63 4.46 2.59
N SER A 36 7.85 4.95 2.81
CA SER A 36 8.77 4.39 3.82
C SER A 36 8.73 5.15 5.16
N VAL A 37 8.42 6.45 5.14
CA VAL A 37 8.41 7.31 6.33
C VAL A 37 7.24 8.28 6.26
N LYS A 38 6.49 8.38 7.35
CA LYS A 38 5.44 9.37 7.56
C LYS A 38 5.85 10.26 8.74
N TYR A 39 6.18 11.52 8.47
CA TYR A 39 6.69 12.46 9.49
C TYR A 39 5.58 13.28 10.18
N TYR A 40 4.36 13.32 9.63
CA TYR A 40 3.21 14.04 10.17
C TYR A 40 1.96 13.15 10.15
N PRO A 41 1.06 13.19 11.16
CA PRO A 41 1.08 14.08 12.33
C PRO A 41 2.07 13.63 13.42
N PHE A 42 2.71 14.61 14.07
CA PHE A 42 3.72 14.37 15.13
C PHE A 42 3.20 13.62 16.36
N LYS A 43 1.87 13.48 16.52
CA LYS A 43 1.26 12.69 17.59
C LYS A 43 1.42 11.19 17.42
N GLU A 44 1.71 10.71 16.21
CA GLU A 44 1.79 9.29 15.87
C GLU A 44 2.96 9.04 14.90
N PHE A 45 4.18 9.35 15.35
CA PHE A 45 5.37 9.00 14.57
C PHE A 45 5.48 7.48 14.42
N ASN A 46 5.33 6.98 13.20
CA ASN A 46 5.41 5.56 12.86
C ASN A 46 6.41 5.38 11.69
N TYR A 47 7.35 4.45 11.84
CA TYR A 47 8.37 4.14 10.84
C TYR A 47 8.27 2.66 10.42
N GLN A 48 8.33 2.37 9.12
CA GLN A 48 8.26 1.01 8.59
C GLN A 48 9.48 0.71 7.72
N PHE A 49 10.60 0.38 8.36
CA PHE A 49 11.79 -0.09 7.66
C PHE A 49 11.73 -1.61 7.53
N LYS A 50 11.68 -2.11 6.29
CA LYS A 50 11.94 -3.52 6.03
C LYS A 50 13.44 -3.76 6.17
N LYS A 51 13.85 -4.55 7.17
CA LYS A 51 15.23 -5.07 7.25
C LYS A 51 15.43 -5.96 6.02
N SER A 52 16.29 -5.55 5.07
CA SER A 52 16.72 -6.47 4.02
C SER A 52 17.41 -7.63 4.72
N LYS A 53 16.95 -8.85 4.48
CA LYS A 53 17.74 -10.04 4.84
C LYS A 53 19.11 -9.84 4.20
N GLU A 54 20.14 -9.76 5.03
CA GLU A 54 21.50 -10.08 4.61
C GLU A 54 21.44 -11.45 3.94
N VAL A 55 21.97 -11.50 2.72
CA VAL A 55 22.23 -12.73 1.99
C VAL A 55 23.27 -13.54 2.75
#